data_AF-A0A7K6N4D3-F1
#
_entry.id   AF-A0A7K6N4D3-F1
#
_cell.length_a   1.000
_cell.length_b   1.000
_cell.length_c   1.000
_cell.angle_alpha   90.00
_cell.angle_beta   90.00
_cell.angle_gamma   90.00
#
_symmetry.space_group_name_H-M   'P 1'
#
loop_
_entity.id
_entity.type
_entity.pdbx_description
1 polymer ?
#
loop_
_entity_poly.entity_id
_entity_poly.type
_entity_poly.pdbx_seq_one_letter_code
_entity_poly.pdbx_strand_id
1 'polypeptide(L)'
;YSMELLFSHYYFPAMLFPAAQRFKRSSAAFLNPVLQNSLEDVVLLYEFLLAELDIDKRQRISIKDEELASLRKAAEFDTICNEIIPKSITEIRRLSSRLSSYPRVLKKEDFERTVLTMVYTAYRAAQSQGHQKDAWAESFVSLYKALKHDLM
;
A
#
# COMPACT_ATOMS: atom_id res chain seq x y z
N TYR A 1 -5.37 -28.72 36.64
CA TYR A 1 -5.72 -29.34 35.35
C TYR A 1 -6.58 -28.34 34.60
N SER A 2 -6.05 -27.79 33.52
CA SER A 2 -6.48 -26.52 32.91
C SER A 2 -7.67 -26.67 31.97
N MET A 3 -8.64 -25.77 32.08
CA MET A 3 -9.74 -25.53 31.14
C MET A 3 -9.60 -24.16 30.44
N GLU A 4 -8.39 -23.60 30.36
CA GLU A 4 -8.13 -22.31 29.70
C GLU A 4 -7.38 -22.45 28.36
N LEU A 5 -7.11 -23.67 27.91
CA LEU A 5 -6.30 -23.96 26.71
C LEU A 5 -7.12 -24.37 25.47
N LEU A 6 -8.31 -23.81 25.29
CA LEU A 6 -9.12 -24.01 24.07
C LEU A 6 -9.58 -22.71 23.39
N PHE A 7 -8.85 -21.62 23.59
CA PHE A 7 -8.81 -20.52 22.62
C PHE A 7 -7.40 -20.44 22.04
N SER A 8 -6.94 -21.58 21.50
CA SER A 8 -5.73 -21.62 20.68
C SER A 8 -5.97 -20.73 19.47
N HIS A 9 -5.38 -19.53 19.53
CA HIS A 9 -5.04 -18.64 18.43
C HIS A 9 -5.61 -19.07 17.08
N TYR A 10 -6.83 -18.64 16.78
CA TYR A 10 -7.21 -18.44 15.39
C TYR A 10 -6.33 -17.29 14.87
N TYR A 11 -5.13 -17.64 14.40
CA TYR A 11 -4.29 -16.80 13.56
C TYR A 11 -5.08 -16.52 12.28
N PHE A 12 -6.03 -15.60 12.33
CA PHE A 12 -6.52 -14.97 11.12
C PHE A 12 -5.29 -14.34 10.46
N PRO A 13 -4.94 -14.73 9.22
CA PRO A 13 -3.86 -14.07 8.51
C PRO A 13 -4.20 -12.57 8.54
N ALA A 14 -3.33 -11.77 9.15
CA ALA A 14 -3.59 -10.36 9.34
C ALA A 14 -3.82 -9.75 7.94
N MET A 15 -5.05 -9.34 7.65
CA MET A 15 -5.49 -8.85 6.33
C MET A 15 -4.83 -7.52 5.95
N LEU A 16 -3.65 -7.50 5.33
CA LEU A 16 -2.77 -6.31 5.21
C LEU A 16 -3.49 -5.07 4.67
N PHE A 17 -4.24 -5.24 3.57
CA PHE A 17 -5.02 -4.17 2.94
C PHE A 17 -6.51 -4.52 2.92
N PRO A 18 -7.29 -4.16 3.96
CA PRO A 18 -8.72 -4.50 4.02
C PRO A 18 -9.55 -3.88 2.88
N ALA A 19 -9.14 -2.72 2.38
CA ALA A 19 -9.83 -2.03 1.29
C ALA A 19 -9.82 -2.82 -0.02
N ALA A 20 -8.74 -3.57 -0.30
CA ALA A 20 -8.67 -4.47 -1.46
C ALA A 20 -9.77 -5.56 -1.43
N GLN A 21 -10.20 -6.00 -0.23
CA GLN A 21 -11.27 -6.99 -0.10
C GLN A 21 -12.66 -6.41 -0.32
N ARG A 22 -12.87 -5.11 -0.07
CA ARG A 22 -14.13 -4.43 -0.38
C ARG A 22 -14.35 -4.39 -1.89
N PHE A 23 -13.30 -4.06 -2.63
CA PHE A 23 -13.30 -4.04 -4.09
C PHE A 23 -13.57 -5.44 -4.69
N LYS A 24 -13.01 -6.48 -4.06
CA LYS A 24 -13.25 -7.88 -4.43
C LYS A 24 -14.72 -8.32 -4.33
N ARG A 25 -15.55 -7.67 -3.50
CA ARG A 25 -16.97 -8.02 -3.30
C ARG A 25 -17.92 -7.31 -4.26
N SER A 26 -17.51 -6.19 -4.87
CA SER A 26 -18.37 -5.32 -5.66
C SER A 26 -18.22 -5.46 -7.18
N SER A 27 -17.14 -6.10 -7.69
CA SER A 27 -16.95 -6.35 -9.12
C SER A 27 -16.87 -7.85 -9.44
N ALA A 28 -17.55 -8.27 -10.52
CA ALA A 28 -17.60 -9.68 -10.95
C ALA A 28 -16.26 -10.22 -11.52
N ALA A 29 -15.24 -9.36 -11.64
CA ALA A 29 -13.91 -9.74 -12.09
C ALA A 29 -12.91 -9.53 -10.96
N PHE A 30 -12.31 -10.62 -10.51
CA PHE A 30 -11.22 -10.68 -9.55
C PHE A 30 -10.03 -9.80 -10.00
N LEU A 31 -10.06 -8.51 -9.70
CA LEU A 31 -8.91 -7.64 -9.89
C LEU A 31 -8.34 -7.37 -8.52
N ASN A 32 -7.37 -8.20 -8.16
CA ASN A 32 -6.36 -7.87 -7.18
C ASN A 32 -5.22 -7.26 -8.02
N PRO A 33 -5.35 -6.00 -8.48
CA PRO A 33 -4.44 -5.47 -9.49
C PRO A 33 -3.02 -5.51 -8.95
N VAL A 34 -2.13 -5.99 -9.81
CA VAL A 34 -0.68 -6.04 -9.62
C VAL A 34 -0.13 -5.21 -10.76
N LEU A 35 0.68 -4.21 -10.41
CA LEU A 35 1.20 -3.24 -11.37
C LEU A 35 2.27 -3.86 -12.26
N GLN A 36 3.12 -4.72 -11.72
CA GLN A 36 4.36 -5.14 -12.38
C GLN A 36 4.32 -6.61 -12.83
N ASN A 37 3.48 -6.99 -13.79
CA ASN A 37 3.41 -8.40 -14.26
C ASN A 37 4.37 -8.74 -15.40
N SER A 38 4.93 -7.74 -16.08
CA SER A 38 5.93 -7.89 -17.13
C SER A 38 6.96 -6.76 -17.07
N LEU A 39 7.97 -6.81 -17.94
CA LEU A 39 8.95 -5.73 -18.05
C LEU A 39 8.28 -4.44 -18.57
N GLU A 40 7.35 -4.57 -19.52
CA GLU A 40 6.59 -3.46 -20.08
C GLU A 40 5.75 -2.76 -19.00
N ASP A 41 5.11 -3.53 -18.13
CA ASP A 41 4.39 -3.03 -16.95
C ASP A 41 5.30 -2.22 -16.01
N VAL A 42 6.54 -2.68 -15.80
CA VAL A 42 7.53 -1.98 -14.99
C VAL A 42 7.95 -0.66 -15.63
N VAL A 43 8.27 -0.69 -16.94
CA VAL A 43 8.63 0.52 -17.70
C VAL A 43 7.48 1.54 -17.64
N LEU A 44 6.25 1.08 -17.87
CA LEU A 44 5.07 1.94 -17.83
C LEU A 44 4.84 2.55 -16.44
N LEU A 45 5.09 1.79 -15.36
CA LEU A 45 5.02 2.36 -14.02
C LEU A 45 6.07 3.45 -13.80
N TYR A 46 7.29 3.29 -14.32
CA TYR A 46 8.29 4.36 -14.29
C TYR A 46 7.83 5.59 -15.06
N GLU A 47 7.22 5.41 -16.24
CA GLU A 47 6.64 6.51 -17.01
C GLU A 47 5.56 7.25 -16.22
N PHE A 48 4.65 6.54 -15.56
CA PHE A 48 3.64 7.16 -14.68
C PHE A 48 4.25 7.99 -13.56
N LEU A 49 5.32 7.49 -12.92
CA LEU A 49 6.00 8.21 -11.85
C LEU A 49 6.78 9.43 -12.35
N LEU A 50 7.27 9.41 -13.60
CA LEU A 50 7.99 10.51 -14.24
C LEU A 50 7.04 11.57 -14.83
N ALA A 51 5.83 11.19 -15.23
CA ALA A 51 4.84 12.03 -15.91
C ALA A 51 4.11 13.04 -14.99
N GLU A 52 4.78 13.51 -13.94
CA GLU A 52 4.24 14.39 -12.90
C GLU A 52 2.92 13.90 -12.27
N LEU A 53 3.02 13.29 -11.09
CA LEU A 53 1.84 13.01 -10.29
C LEU A 53 1.30 14.29 -9.61
N ASP A 54 -0.01 14.50 -9.70
CA ASP A 54 -0.72 15.47 -8.87
C ASP A 54 -1.27 14.79 -7.62
N ILE A 55 -1.17 15.47 -6.47
CA ILE A 55 -1.77 15.03 -5.21
C ILE A 55 -2.61 16.18 -4.65
N ASP A 56 -3.93 16.01 -4.72
CA ASP A 56 -4.87 17.07 -4.36
C ASP A 56 -5.00 17.27 -2.83
N LYS A 57 -5.81 18.26 -2.42
CA LYS A 57 -6.09 18.53 -1.00
C LYS A 57 -6.74 17.35 -0.27
N ARG A 58 -7.44 16.46 -1.00
CA ARG A 58 -8.05 15.24 -0.49
C ARG A 58 -7.09 14.05 -0.52
N GLN A 59 -5.83 14.27 -0.91
CA GLN A 59 -4.79 13.25 -1.02
C GLN A 59 -5.05 12.21 -2.11
N ARG A 60 -5.89 12.56 -3.10
CA ARG A 60 -6.06 11.77 -4.32
C ARG A 60 -4.86 11.97 -5.23
N ILE A 61 -4.33 10.87 -5.75
CA ILE A 61 -3.18 10.82 -6.63
C ILE A 61 -3.70 10.64 -8.06
N SER A 62 -3.26 11.49 -8.99
CA SER A 62 -3.59 11.38 -10.41
C SER A 62 -2.37 11.62 -11.28
N ILE A 63 -2.33 10.97 -12.45
CA ILE A 63 -1.34 11.25 -13.49
C ILE A 63 -1.82 12.49 -14.26
N LYS A 64 -0.96 13.51 -14.41
CA LYS A 64 -1.34 14.73 -15.13
C LYS A 64 -1.39 14.55 -16.64
N ASP A 65 -0.50 13.72 -17.17
CA ASP A 65 -0.45 13.40 -18.60
C ASP A 65 -1.73 12.66 -19.03
N GLU A 66 -2.52 13.29 -19.90
CA GLU A 66 -3.82 12.76 -20.33
C GLU A 66 -3.69 11.48 -21.18
N GLU A 67 -2.60 11.35 -21.95
CA GLU A 67 -2.34 10.16 -22.76
C GLU A 67 -2.07 8.98 -21.83
N LEU A 68 -1.15 9.14 -20.88
CA LEU A 68 -0.84 8.11 -19.90
C LEU A 68 -2.03 7.81 -18.97
N ALA A 69 -2.78 8.82 -18.55
CA ALA A 69 -3.96 8.65 -17.69
C ALA A 69 -5.08 7.85 -18.38
N SER A 70 -5.15 7.87 -19.71
CA SER A 70 -6.13 7.11 -20.49
C SER A 70 -5.87 5.60 -20.54
N LEU A 71 -4.66 5.16 -20.17
CA LEU A 71 -4.27 3.76 -20.24
C LEU A 71 -5.01 2.92 -19.20
N ARG A 72 -5.36 1.68 -19.57
CA ARG A 72 -5.99 0.72 -18.64
C ARG A 72 -5.15 0.51 -17.38
N LYS A 73 -3.82 0.50 -17.50
CA LYS A 73 -2.89 0.37 -16.38
C LYS A 73 -2.89 1.59 -15.46
N ALA A 74 -3.19 2.78 -15.97
CA ALA A 74 -3.38 3.96 -15.14
C ALA A 74 -4.63 3.85 -14.26
N ALA A 75 -5.71 3.21 -14.74
CA ALA A 75 -6.88 2.94 -13.91
C ALA A 75 -6.60 1.93 -12.77
N GLU A 76 -5.74 0.93 -13.02
CA GLU A 76 -5.26 0.01 -11.98
C GLU A 76 -4.39 0.74 -10.95
N PHE A 77 -3.48 1.61 -11.42
CA PHE A 77 -2.67 2.48 -10.56
C PHE A 77 -3.52 3.42 -9.71
N ASP A 78 -4.49 4.12 -10.31
CA ASP A 78 -5.44 4.99 -9.60
C ASP A 78 -6.18 4.22 -8.50
N THR A 79 -6.70 3.03 -8.82
CA THR A 79 -7.40 2.18 -7.85
C THR A 79 -6.50 1.80 -6.69
N ILE A 80 -5.26 1.37 -6.95
CA ILE A 80 -4.32 1.00 -5.88
C ILE A 80 -3.99 2.22 -5.02
N CYS A 81 -3.64 3.34 -5.67
CA CYS A 81 -3.20 4.55 -5.00
C CYS A 81 -4.30 5.25 -4.21
N ASN A 82 -5.56 5.21 -4.66
CA ASN A 82 -6.62 6.00 -4.06
C ASN A 82 -7.59 5.18 -3.22
N GLU A 83 -7.81 3.91 -3.58
CA GLU A 83 -8.84 3.08 -2.94
C GLU A 83 -8.22 1.98 -2.07
N ILE A 84 -6.97 1.57 -2.29
CA ILE A 84 -6.35 0.43 -1.59
C ILE A 84 -5.32 0.85 -0.52
N ILE A 85 -4.35 1.68 -0.87
CA ILE A 85 -3.31 2.08 0.09
C ILE A 85 -3.88 3.04 1.15
N PRO A 86 -3.49 2.89 2.42
CA PRO A 86 -3.96 3.76 3.49
C PRO A 86 -3.43 5.19 3.33
N LYS A 87 -4.27 6.18 3.62
CA LYS A 87 -3.93 7.62 3.54
C LYS A 87 -3.76 8.29 4.90
N SER A 88 -4.28 7.67 5.96
CA SER A 88 -4.17 8.20 7.32
C SER A 88 -2.97 7.61 8.07
N ILE A 89 -2.35 8.42 8.92
CA ILE A 89 -1.21 8.00 9.76
C ILE A 89 -1.58 6.81 10.67
N THR A 90 -2.81 6.79 11.17
CA THR A 90 -3.31 5.74 12.05
C THR A 90 -3.41 4.40 11.33
N GLU A 91 -3.92 4.39 10.09
CA GLU A 91 -4.00 3.17 9.28
C GLU A 91 -2.61 2.68 8.86
N ILE A 92 -1.68 3.60 8.55
CA ILE A 92 -0.30 3.24 8.20
C ILE A 92 0.44 2.62 9.39
N ARG A 93 0.27 3.17 10.60
CA ARG A 93 0.83 2.58 11.82
C ARG A 93 0.24 1.19 12.10
N ARG A 94 -1.08 1.02 11.90
CA ARG A 94 -1.75 -0.30 11.98
C ARG A 94 -1.20 -1.28 10.95
N LEU A 95 -1.00 -0.84 9.70
CA LEU A 95 -0.38 -1.66 8.66
C LEU A 95 1.04 -2.09 9.09
N SER A 96 1.85 -1.15 9.56
CA SER A 96 3.22 -1.41 10.02
C SER A 96 3.28 -2.46 11.13
N SER A 97 2.42 -2.34 12.14
CA SER A 97 2.31 -3.32 13.23
C SER A 97 1.92 -4.71 12.73
N ARG A 98 1.06 -4.79 11.72
CA ARG A 98 0.58 -6.06 11.15
C ARG A 98 1.62 -6.70 10.25
N LEU A 99 2.40 -5.89 9.52
CA LEU A 99 3.54 -6.33 8.73
C LEU A 99 4.67 -6.86 9.63
N SER A 100 4.97 -6.18 10.76
CA SER A 100 6.04 -6.63 11.66
C SER A 100 5.77 -7.99 12.31
N SER A 101 4.51 -8.36 12.47
CA SER A 101 4.10 -9.68 12.99
C SER A 101 3.70 -10.65 11.88
N TYR A 102 3.92 -10.31 10.61
CA TYR A 102 3.44 -11.12 9.49
C TYR A 102 4.38 -12.33 9.30
N PRO A 103 3.90 -13.58 9.45
CA PRO A 103 4.77 -14.75 9.57
C PRO A 103 5.24 -15.32 8.23
N ARG A 104 4.95 -14.65 7.10
CA ARG A 104 5.16 -15.18 5.75
C ARG A 104 5.76 -14.11 4.86
N VAL A 105 6.40 -14.55 3.78
CA VAL A 105 6.75 -13.65 2.68
C VAL A 105 5.48 -13.02 2.11
N LEU A 106 5.53 -11.73 1.82
CA LEU A 106 4.45 -10.97 1.23
C LEU A 106 4.12 -11.53 -0.14
N LYS A 107 2.82 -11.60 -0.43
CA LYS A 107 2.39 -11.80 -1.81
C LYS A 107 2.76 -10.56 -2.61
N LYS A 108 3.00 -10.76 -3.91
CA LYS A 108 3.39 -9.69 -4.83
C LYS A 108 2.50 -8.46 -4.73
N GLU A 109 1.18 -8.64 -4.70
CA GLU A 109 0.23 -7.54 -4.54
C GLU A 109 0.40 -6.74 -3.24
N ASP A 110 0.66 -7.43 -2.13
CA ASP A 110 0.79 -6.83 -0.80
C ASP A 110 2.16 -6.17 -0.65
N PHE A 111 3.19 -6.73 -1.30
CA PHE A 111 4.50 -6.11 -1.42
C PHE A 111 4.41 -4.78 -2.18
N GLU A 112 3.85 -4.77 -3.40
CA GLU A 112 3.70 -3.56 -4.21
C GLU A 112 2.92 -2.47 -3.47
N ARG A 113 1.80 -2.83 -2.83
CA ARG A 113 1.01 -1.90 -2.01
C ARG A 113 1.78 -1.36 -0.82
N THR A 114 2.60 -2.19 -0.18
CA THR A 114 3.44 -1.77 0.95
C THR A 114 4.51 -0.78 0.48
N VAL A 115 5.16 -1.04 -0.65
CA VAL A 115 6.12 -0.10 -1.26
C VAL A 115 5.44 1.23 -1.60
N LEU A 116 4.28 1.20 -2.27
CA LEU A 116 3.53 2.42 -2.59
C LEU A 116 3.08 3.18 -1.34
N THR A 117 2.67 2.47 -0.29
CA THR A 117 2.34 3.08 1.01
C THR A 117 3.57 3.74 1.64
N MET A 118 4.74 3.10 1.53
CA MET A 118 6.01 3.65 2.02
C MET A 118 6.40 4.92 1.25
N VAL A 119 6.28 4.93 -0.08
CA VAL A 119 6.52 6.13 -0.92
C VAL A 119 5.55 7.26 -0.55
N TYR A 120 4.26 6.96 -0.41
CA TYR A 120 3.26 7.94 0.03
C TYR A 120 3.59 8.51 1.42
N THR A 121 4.02 7.66 2.34
CA THR A 121 4.43 8.07 3.70
C THR A 121 5.63 9.00 3.68
N ALA A 122 6.62 8.72 2.81
CA ALA A 122 7.76 9.62 2.59
C ALA A 122 7.35 10.97 2.03
N TYR A 123 6.46 10.98 1.02
CA TYR A 123 5.87 12.21 0.48
C TYR A 123 5.18 13.03 1.58
N ARG A 124 4.35 12.39 2.42
CA ARG A 124 3.67 13.07 3.54
C ARG A 124 4.64 13.62 4.58
N ALA A 125 5.73 12.91 4.87
CA ALA A 125 6.78 13.41 5.76
C ALA A 125 7.44 14.67 5.19
N ALA A 126 7.74 14.69 3.88
CA ALA A 126 8.34 15.84 3.21
C ALA A 126 7.42 17.08 3.22
N GLN A 127 6.09 16.87 3.10
CA GLN A 127 5.10 17.94 3.10
C GLN A 127 4.67 18.41 4.51
N SER A 128 5.07 17.71 5.58
CA SER A 128 4.66 18.01 6.95
C SER A 128 5.71 18.81 7.72
N GLN A 129 5.31 19.44 8.83
CA GLN A 129 6.19 20.19 9.72
C GLN A 129 6.00 19.76 11.18
N GLY A 130 7.01 20.00 12.02
CA GLY A 130 6.99 19.69 13.45
C GLY A 130 6.64 18.22 13.75
N HIS A 131 5.86 17.99 14.80
CA HIS A 131 5.50 16.64 15.26
C HIS A 131 4.78 15.78 14.20
N GLN A 132 4.08 16.40 13.24
CA GLN A 132 3.47 15.63 12.16
C GLN A 132 4.54 15.01 11.26
N LYS A 133 5.60 15.77 10.93
CA LYS A 133 6.74 15.27 10.15
C LYS A 133 7.40 14.08 10.84
N ASP A 134 7.62 14.18 12.15
CA ASP A 134 8.23 13.10 12.94
C ASP A 134 7.37 11.83 12.89
N ALA A 135 6.06 11.97 13.11
CA ALA A 135 5.12 10.84 13.04
C ALA A 135 5.13 10.13 11.68
N TRP A 136 5.16 10.88 10.59
CA TRP A 136 5.27 10.33 9.23
C TRP A 136 6.62 9.66 9.00
N ALA A 137 7.72 10.29 9.41
CA ALA A 137 9.07 9.74 9.26
C ALA A 137 9.27 8.43 10.04
N GLU A 138 8.82 8.36 11.29
CA GLU A 138 8.82 7.13 12.08
C GLU A 138 8.00 6.01 11.43
N SER A 139 6.86 6.37 10.86
CA SER A 139 6.00 5.40 10.17
C SER A 139 6.66 4.89 8.89
N PHE A 140 7.37 5.75 8.15
CA PHE A 140 8.18 5.35 7.00
C PHE A 140 9.27 4.36 7.41
N VAL A 141 10.02 4.65 8.48
CA VAL A 141 11.07 3.77 9.00
C VAL A 141 10.48 2.41 9.42
N SER A 142 9.30 2.40 10.02
CA SER A 142 8.61 1.17 10.43
C SER A 142 8.21 0.31 9.23
N LEU A 143 7.66 0.91 8.17
CA LEU A 143 7.35 0.23 6.92
C LEU A 143 8.62 -0.33 6.25
N TYR A 144 9.69 0.47 6.18
CA TYR A 144 10.97 0.03 5.61
C TYR A 144 11.53 -1.18 6.35
N LYS A 145 11.54 -1.17 7.68
CA LYS A 145 12.02 -2.31 8.49
C LYS A 145 11.21 -3.58 8.21
N ALA A 146 9.89 -3.45 8.12
CA ALA A 146 9.02 -4.58 7.83
C ALA A 146 9.24 -5.13 6.41
N LEU A 147 9.39 -4.24 5.42
CA LEU A 147 9.66 -4.64 4.04
C LEU A 147 11.06 -5.24 3.88
N LYS A 148 12.06 -4.75 4.61
CA LYS A 148 13.42 -5.30 4.60
C LYS A 148 13.44 -6.74 5.12
N HIS A 149 12.64 -7.05 6.15
CA HIS A 149 12.50 -8.41 6.65
C HIS A 149 11.87 -9.35 5.62
N ASP A 150 11.03 -8.84 4.73
CA ASP A 150 10.43 -9.64 3.66
C ASP A 150 11.43 -10.05 2.56
N LEU A 151 12.47 -9.23 2.37
CA LEU A 151 13.51 -9.42 1.35
C LEU A 151 14.70 -10.29 1.81
N MET A 152 14.77 -10.63 3.10
CA MET A 152 15.87 -11.40 3.72
C MET A 152 15.40 -12.80 4.10
#